data_AF-A0A1Q3BA13-F1
#
_entry.id   AF-A0A1Q3BA13-F1
#
_cell.length_a   1.000
_cell.length_b   1.000
_cell.length_c   1.000
_cell.angle_alpha   90.00
_cell.angle_beta   90.00
_cell.angle_gamma   90.00
#
_symmetry.space_group_name_H-M   'P 1'
#
loop_
_entity.id
_entity.type
_entity.pdbx_description
1 polymer ?
#
loop_
_entity_poly.entity_id
_entity_poly.type
_entity_poly.pdbx_seq_one_letter_code
_entity_poly.pdbx_strand_id
1 'polypeptide(L)'
;VVQGKDESLRDYLTRFNKESLTVKDLESSFALEALNSGLKDNSPFTFSLMKKPAQDMADLLRRAEKYVNAEEAMTARKQKTSWSGHQAEKEEHSRSAPEKKQKRNERSKLVKDDLRHKLSRREESPKRGASIPTYNNFAPLLETHTRILVVEKDKVPIQWPTLLI
;
A
#
# COMPACT_ATOMS: atom_id res chain seq x y z
N VAL A 1 -26.02 0.97 -17.13
CA VAL A 1 -24.98 2.01 -16.92
C VAL A 1 -23.64 1.31 -16.88
N VAL A 2 -22.60 1.88 -17.47
CA VAL A 2 -21.23 1.34 -17.38
C VAL A 2 -20.29 2.40 -16.81
N GLN A 3 -19.24 1.96 -16.12
CA GLN A 3 -18.21 2.80 -15.56
C GLN A 3 -17.33 3.34 -16.70
N GLY A 4 -17.19 4.66 -16.76
CA GLY A 4 -16.36 5.33 -17.75
C GLY A 4 -14.87 5.04 -17.56
N LYS A 5 -14.08 5.21 -18.64
CA LYS A 5 -12.63 4.99 -18.63
C LYS A 5 -11.91 5.77 -17.52
N ASP A 6 -12.27 7.05 -17.36
CA ASP A 6 -11.66 7.99 -16.41
C ASP A 6 -12.58 8.27 -15.21
N GLU A 7 -13.65 7.50 -15.07
CA GLU A 7 -14.60 7.66 -13.99
C GLU A 7 -14.14 6.92 -12.73
N SER A 8 -14.23 7.61 -11.59
CA SER A 8 -13.96 7.04 -10.28
C SER A 8 -14.98 5.95 -9.91
N LEU A 9 -14.62 5.05 -8.99
CA LEU A 9 -15.58 4.06 -8.51
C LEU A 9 -16.78 4.72 -7.80
N ARG A 10 -16.54 5.83 -7.09
CA ARG A 10 -17.57 6.57 -6.36
C ARG A 10 -18.62 7.19 -7.30
N ASP A 11 -18.16 7.80 -8.38
CA ASP A 11 -19.07 8.46 -9.34
C ASP A 11 -19.93 7.43 -10.07
N TYR A 12 -19.32 6.30 -10.46
CA TYR A 12 -20.06 5.19 -11.06
C TYR A 12 -21.15 4.66 -10.14
N LEU A 13 -20.84 4.37 -8.87
CA LEU A 13 -21.81 3.88 -7.90
C LEU A 13 -22.94 4.90 -7.67
N THR A 14 -22.62 6.18 -7.65
CA THR A 14 -23.61 7.26 -7.50
C THR A 14 -24.57 7.29 -8.69
N ARG A 15 -24.04 7.19 -9.93
CA ARG A 15 -24.88 7.12 -11.14
C ARG A 15 -25.70 5.84 -11.18
N PHE A 16 -25.08 4.69 -10.90
CA PHE A 16 -25.79 3.41 -10.85
C PHE A 16 -26.96 3.47 -9.87
N ASN A 17 -26.76 4.01 -8.67
CA ASN A 17 -27.82 4.14 -7.66
C ASN A 17 -28.96 5.06 -8.14
N LYS A 18 -28.63 6.17 -8.81
CA LYS A 18 -29.65 7.05 -9.39
C LYS A 18 -30.50 6.33 -10.44
N GLU A 19 -29.86 5.57 -11.32
CA GLU A 19 -30.55 4.83 -12.38
C GLU A 19 -31.35 3.65 -11.81
N SER A 20 -30.84 2.95 -10.79
CA SER A 20 -31.55 1.83 -10.15
C SER A 20 -32.87 2.27 -9.51
N LEU A 21 -32.94 3.51 -8.99
CA LEU A 21 -34.18 4.07 -8.44
C LEU A 21 -35.26 4.35 -9.50
N THR A 22 -34.89 4.39 -10.78
CA THR A 22 -35.86 4.59 -11.88
C THR A 22 -36.53 3.28 -12.33
N VAL A 23 -35.92 2.13 -11.99
CA VAL A 23 -36.42 0.81 -12.37
C VAL A 23 -37.38 0.32 -11.30
N LYS A 24 -38.65 0.12 -11.68
CA LYS A 24 -39.66 -0.46 -10.80
C LYS A 24 -39.36 -1.94 -10.53
N ASP A 25 -39.59 -2.37 -9.29
CA ASP A 25 -39.47 -3.76 -8.86
C ASP A 25 -38.10 -4.39 -9.20
N LEU A 26 -37.04 -3.61 -9.02
CA LEU A 26 -35.68 -4.05 -9.27
C LEU A 26 -35.21 -5.06 -8.21
N GLU A 27 -35.10 -6.32 -8.63
CA GLU A 27 -34.58 -7.40 -7.80
C GLU A 27 -33.10 -7.17 -7.43
N SER A 28 -32.76 -7.42 -6.16
CA SER A 28 -31.41 -7.17 -5.63
C SER A 28 -30.33 -8.00 -6.31
N SER A 29 -30.64 -9.23 -6.72
CA SER A 29 -29.72 -10.09 -7.50
C SER A 29 -29.43 -9.50 -8.88
N PHE A 30 -30.46 -9.00 -9.57
CA PHE A 30 -30.31 -8.35 -10.86
C PHE A 30 -29.54 -7.04 -10.74
N ALA A 31 -29.80 -6.25 -9.70
CA ALA A 31 -29.02 -5.05 -9.40
C ALA A 31 -27.54 -5.38 -9.16
N LEU A 32 -27.23 -6.46 -8.44
CA LEU A 32 -25.87 -6.93 -8.19
C LEU A 32 -25.15 -7.32 -9.48
N GLU A 33 -25.80 -8.09 -10.35
CA GLU A 33 -25.25 -8.49 -11.66
C GLU A 33 -25.06 -7.30 -12.60
N ALA A 34 -26.05 -6.40 -12.67
CA ALA A 34 -25.98 -5.19 -13.47
C ALA A 34 -24.86 -4.26 -12.99
N LEU A 35 -24.68 -4.13 -11.67
CA LEU A 35 -23.60 -3.33 -11.10
C LEU A 35 -22.24 -3.95 -11.44
N ASN A 36 -22.07 -5.26 -11.22
CA ASN A 36 -20.82 -5.97 -11.49
C ASN A 36 -20.42 -5.92 -12.96
N SER A 37 -21.37 -6.15 -13.87
CA SER A 37 -21.13 -6.10 -15.31
C SER A 37 -20.85 -4.69 -15.83
N GLY A 38 -21.33 -3.66 -15.14
CA GLY A 38 -21.03 -2.27 -15.49
C GLY A 38 -19.68 -1.76 -14.94
N LEU A 39 -18.95 -2.52 -14.12
CA LEU A 39 -17.65 -2.09 -13.62
C LEU A 39 -16.59 -2.05 -14.72
N LYS A 40 -15.63 -1.13 -14.60
CA LYS A 40 -14.51 -1.03 -15.54
C LYS A 40 -13.60 -2.25 -15.44
N ASP A 41 -13.27 -2.84 -16.58
CA ASP A 41 -12.30 -3.93 -16.67
C ASP A 41 -10.93 -3.49 -16.14
N ASN A 42 -10.18 -4.46 -15.59
CA ASN A 42 -8.81 -4.25 -15.10
C ASN A 42 -8.67 -3.19 -14.00
N SER A 43 -9.76 -2.80 -13.32
CA SER A 43 -9.67 -2.00 -12.11
C SER A 43 -9.23 -2.85 -10.91
N PRO A 44 -8.55 -2.27 -9.90
CA PRO A 44 -8.21 -2.99 -8.66
C PRO A 44 -9.43 -3.59 -7.96
N PHE A 45 -10.60 -2.94 -8.08
CA PHE A 45 -11.84 -3.42 -7.49
C PHE A 45 -12.41 -4.62 -8.27
N THR A 46 -12.46 -4.54 -9.60
CA THR A 46 -12.90 -5.65 -10.47
C THR A 46 -12.03 -6.89 -10.27
N PHE A 47 -10.71 -6.73 -10.18
CA PHE A 47 -9.80 -7.84 -9.88
C PHE A 47 -10.04 -8.46 -8.50
N SER A 48 -10.42 -7.66 -7.51
CA SER A 48 -10.81 -8.13 -6.18
C SER A 48 -12.04 -9.04 -6.23
N LEU A 49 -13.03 -8.64 -7.03
CA LEU A 49 -14.27 -9.39 -7.22
C LEU A 49 -14.04 -10.69 -8.01
N MET A 50 -13.14 -10.68 -9.00
CA MET A 50 -12.74 -11.89 -9.71
C MET A 50 -12.05 -12.90 -8.78
N LYS A 51 -11.19 -12.42 -7.88
CA LYS A 51 -10.52 -13.28 -6.89
C LYS A 51 -11.48 -13.83 -5.86
N LYS A 52 -12.42 -12.99 -5.40
CA LYS A 52 -13.43 -13.36 -4.42
C LYS A 52 -14.73 -12.68 -4.81
N PRO A 53 -15.69 -13.40 -5.39
CA PRO A 53 -16.99 -12.84 -5.71
C PRO A 53 -17.66 -12.20 -4.49
N ALA A 54 -18.47 -11.18 -4.73
CA ALA A 54 -19.34 -10.63 -3.69
C ALA A 54 -20.49 -11.61 -3.43
N GLN A 55 -20.84 -11.82 -2.16
CA GLN A 55 -21.94 -12.72 -1.80
C GLN A 55 -23.32 -12.08 -2.02
N ASP A 56 -23.40 -10.79 -1.75
CA ASP A 56 -24.62 -9.98 -1.87
C ASP A 56 -24.26 -8.50 -2.10
N MET A 57 -25.28 -7.66 -2.25
CA MET A 57 -25.10 -6.21 -2.41
C MET A 57 -24.39 -5.55 -1.23
N ALA A 58 -24.63 -6.01 0.00
CA ALA A 58 -24.04 -5.42 1.19
C ALA A 58 -22.53 -5.67 1.26
N ASP A 59 -22.09 -6.89 0.96
CA ASP A 59 -20.69 -7.26 0.85
C ASP A 59 -20.01 -6.47 -0.28
N LEU A 60 -20.66 -6.33 -1.43
CA LEU A 60 -20.13 -5.55 -2.54
C LEU A 60 -19.88 -4.09 -2.13
N LEU A 61 -20.88 -3.43 -1.55
CA LEU A 61 -20.80 -2.01 -1.17
C LEU A 61 -19.75 -1.78 -0.08
N ARG A 62 -19.69 -2.65 0.93
CA ARG A 62 -18.66 -2.61 1.99
C ARG A 62 -17.24 -2.75 1.41
N ARG A 63 -17.06 -3.59 0.39
CA ARG A 63 -15.77 -3.70 -0.29
C ARG A 63 -15.50 -2.45 -1.12
N ALA A 64 -16.47 -2.00 -1.90
CA ALA A 64 -16.35 -0.82 -2.75
C ALA A 64 -15.92 0.43 -1.96
N GLU A 65 -16.50 0.66 -0.79
CA GLU A 65 -16.13 1.75 0.12
C GLU A 65 -14.62 1.76 0.44
N LYS A 66 -14.03 0.59 0.71
CA LYS A 66 -12.58 0.49 0.97
C LYS A 66 -11.74 0.90 -0.23
N TYR A 67 -12.20 0.57 -1.44
CA TYR A 67 -11.50 0.94 -2.67
C TYR A 67 -11.68 2.41 -3.02
N VAL A 68 -12.87 2.98 -2.79
CA VAL A 68 -13.12 4.42 -2.91
C VAL A 68 -12.18 5.20 -1.98
N ASN A 69 -12.13 4.82 -0.69
CA ASN A 69 -11.24 5.47 0.28
C ASN A 69 -9.76 5.36 -0.13
N ALA A 70 -9.35 4.22 -0.67
CA ALA A 70 -7.98 4.03 -1.17
C ALA A 70 -7.69 4.90 -2.42
N GLU A 71 -8.62 4.97 -3.37
CA GLU A 71 -8.51 5.81 -4.57
C GLU A 71 -8.40 7.30 -4.21
N GLU A 72 -9.24 7.77 -3.29
CA GLU A 72 -9.23 9.14 -2.78
C GLU A 72 -7.93 9.45 -2.03
N ALA A 73 -7.46 8.55 -1.16
CA ALA A 73 -6.20 8.73 -0.43
C ALA A 73 -4.99 8.80 -1.38
N MET A 74 -4.96 7.98 -2.43
CA MET A 74 -3.90 7.99 -3.44
C MET A 74 -3.93 9.28 -4.26
N THR A 75 -5.12 9.76 -4.61
CA THR A 75 -5.30 11.04 -5.31
C THR A 75 -4.83 12.21 -4.46
N ALA A 76 -5.19 12.25 -3.17
CA ALA A 76 -4.74 13.29 -2.25
C ALA A 76 -3.21 13.31 -2.06
N ARG A 77 -2.56 12.14 -2.06
CA ARG A 77 -1.09 12.05 -2.00
C ARG A 77 -0.42 12.63 -3.24
N LYS A 78 -0.95 12.34 -4.44
CA LYS A 78 -0.43 12.88 -5.70
C LYS A 78 -0.49 14.42 -5.74
N GLN A 79 -1.59 15.00 -5.25
CA GLN A 79 -1.76 16.46 -5.17
C GLN A 79 -0.77 17.12 -4.20
N LYS A 80 -0.42 16.45 -3.10
CA LYS A 80 0.61 16.95 -2.17
C LYS A 80 2.01 16.93 -2.77
N THR A 81 2.34 15.87 -3.51
CA THR A 81 3.64 15.75 -4.17
C THR A 81 3.81 16.72 -5.34
N SER A 82 2.73 17.06 -6.06
CA SER A 82 2.79 18.08 -7.11
C SER A 82 2.98 19.48 -6.54
N TRP A 83 2.46 19.77 -5.35
CA TRP A 83 2.68 21.06 -4.69
C TRP A 83 4.11 21.21 -4.14
N SER A 84 4.71 20.15 -3.60
CA SER A 84 6.10 20.20 -3.09
C SER A 84 7.16 20.37 -4.18
N GLY A 85 6.85 20.04 -5.44
CA GLY A 85 7.77 20.20 -6.57
C GLY A 85 7.93 21.65 -7.05
N HIS A 86 6.95 22.52 -6.79
CA HIS A 86 6.99 23.92 -7.25
C HIS A 86 7.68 24.89 -6.28
N GLN A 87 8.01 24.46 -5.06
CA GLN A 87 8.63 25.33 -4.06
C GLN A 87 10.16 25.20 -4.00
N ALA A 88 10.77 24.24 -4.70
CA ALA A 88 12.20 23.97 -4.65
C ALA A 88 13.07 24.84 -5.60
N GLU A 89 12.48 25.64 -6.49
CA GLU A 89 13.24 26.45 -7.46
C GLU A 89 13.53 27.90 -7.02
N LYS A 90 13.19 28.30 -5.79
CA LYS A 90 13.40 29.69 -5.33
C LYS A 90 14.32 29.89 -4.13
N GLU A 91 15.15 28.91 -3.79
CA GLU A 91 16.08 29.06 -2.67
C GLU A 91 17.49 28.52 -2.96
N GLU A 92 17.94 28.67 -4.22
CA GLU A 92 19.38 28.62 -4.51
C GLU A 92 19.87 30.07 -4.51
N HIS A 93 20.46 30.54 -3.39
CA HIS A 93 21.52 31.57 -3.28
C HIS A 93 21.71 31.99 -1.81
N SER A 94 22.32 31.14 -0.99
CA SER A 94 23.34 31.61 -0.03
C SER A 94 24.14 30.43 0.52
N ARG A 95 25.41 30.37 0.08
CA ARG A 95 26.46 29.53 0.67
C ARG A 95 26.86 30.11 2.03
N SER A 96 27.05 29.26 3.05
CA SER A 96 28.21 29.20 3.97
C SER A 96 27.88 28.45 5.27
N ALA A 97 28.71 27.47 5.65
CA ALA A 97 28.63 26.55 6.80
C ALA A 97 29.04 27.21 8.16
N PRO A 98 29.40 26.44 9.23
CA PRO A 98 28.63 25.49 10.07
C PRO A 98 28.72 25.81 11.58
N GLU A 99 27.76 25.45 12.44
CA GLU A 99 28.03 25.38 13.90
C GLU A 99 27.28 24.26 14.66
N LYS A 100 28.09 23.50 15.40
CA LYS A 100 27.75 22.48 16.40
C LYS A 100 27.01 23.12 17.58
N LYS A 101 25.94 22.49 18.09
CA LYS A 101 25.67 22.45 19.55
C LYS A 101 25.07 21.11 19.99
N GLN A 102 25.89 20.36 20.71
CA GLN A 102 25.47 19.33 21.67
C GLN A 102 24.57 19.96 22.74
N LYS A 103 23.48 19.30 23.11
CA LYS A 103 23.05 19.28 24.52
C LYS A 103 22.42 17.93 24.90
N ARG A 104 23.20 17.24 25.72
CA ARG A 104 22.95 16.00 26.48
C ARG A 104 21.94 16.25 27.61
N ASN A 105 20.99 15.33 27.81
CA ASN A 105 20.53 14.74 29.08
C ASN A 105 19.26 13.91 28.82
N GLU A 106 18.88 12.81 29.50
CA GLU A 106 19.41 11.97 30.56
C GLU A 106 18.54 10.71 30.55
N ARG A 107 19.09 9.58 31.00
CA ARG A 107 18.45 8.26 31.01
C ARG A 107 17.92 7.93 32.41
N SER A 108 16.65 7.59 32.55
CA SER A 108 16.10 6.78 33.66
C SER A 108 14.88 6.00 33.13
N LYS A 109 15.04 4.72 32.77
CA LYS A 109 14.84 3.49 33.57
C LYS A 109 13.38 3.20 34.00
N LEU A 110 12.78 2.25 33.26
CA LEU A 110 12.04 1.04 33.70
C LEU A 110 10.92 1.12 34.76
N VAL A 111 9.70 0.73 34.36
CA VAL A 111 8.71 -0.10 35.07
C VAL A 111 7.95 -0.91 33.99
N LYS A 112 8.28 -2.18 33.72
CA LYS A 112 7.72 -3.44 34.25
C LYS A 112 6.18 -3.52 34.17
N ASP A 113 5.69 -4.35 33.25
CA ASP A 113 4.99 -5.62 33.55
C ASP A 113 3.50 -5.40 33.81
N ASP A 114 2.66 -5.62 32.79
CA ASP A 114 1.46 -6.44 32.95
C ASP A 114 0.96 -6.93 31.58
N LEU A 115 0.27 -8.06 31.56
CA LEU A 115 -0.39 -8.70 30.42
C LEU A 115 0.45 -9.68 29.57
N ARG A 116 1.15 -10.61 30.23
CA ARG A 116 1.67 -11.83 29.59
C ARG A 116 1.35 -13.12 30.35
N HIS A 117 0.06 -13.40 30.62
CA HIS A 117 -0.35 -14.73 31.09
C HIS A 117 -1.77 -15.15 30.67
N LYS A 118 -1.92 -15.60 29.42
CA LYS A 118 -2.79 -16.72 28.98
C LYS A 118 -2.21 -17.10 27.61
N LEU A 119 -1.44 -18.16 27.45
CA LEU A 119 -1.93 -19.50 27.14
C LEU A 119 -0.80 -20.48 27.52
N SER A 120 -0.88 -21.07 28.71
CA SER A 120 -0.14 -22.29 29.00
C SER A 120 -1.06 -23.48 28.78
N ARG A 121 -0.42 -24.59 28.39
CA ARG A 121 -0.90 -25.99 28.48
C ARG A 121 -1.49 -26.59 27.21
N ARG A 122 -0.62 -27.27 26.42
CA ARG A 122 -0.66 -28.74 26.33
C ARG A 122 0.64 -29.31 25.74
N GLU A 123 1.14 -30.33 26.43
CA GLU A 123 2.29 -31.25 26.19
C GLU A 123 2.35 -31.82 24.76
N GLU A 124 3.51 -31.78 24.08
CA GLU A 124 4.66 -32.72 24.03
C GLU A 124 4.60 -33.67 22.83
N SER A 125 5.57 -33.55 21.90
CA SER A 125 6.37 -34.66 21.33
C SER A 125 7.36 -34.19 20.25
N PRO A 126 8.46 -34.92 20.00
CA PRO A 126 9.73 -34.35 19.53
C PRO A 126 10.06 -34.73 18.08
N LYS A 127 10.78 -33.83 17.37
CA LYS A 127 11.99 -34.11 16.56
C LYS A 127 12.16 -33.14 15.39
N ARG A 128 13.40 -32.62 15.32
CA ARG A 128 14.18 -32.33 14.10
C ARG A 128 13.76 -31.09 13.29
N GLY A 129 14.47 -30.00 13.55
CA GLY A 129 14.73 -28.92 12.61
C GLY A 129 15.57 -27.88 13.34
N ALA A 130 16.83 -27.70 12.93
CA ALA A 130 17.65 -26.62 13.46
C ALA A 130 16.88 -25.29 13.29
N SER A 131 16.85 -24.46 14.32
CA SER A 131 16.29 -23.11 14.23
C SER A 131 17.02 -22.35 13.12
N ILE A 132 16.27 -21.89 12.12
CA ILE A 132 16.78 -21.04 11.05
C ILE A 132 17.50 -19.85 11.71
N PRO A 133 18.79 -19.59 11.43
CA PRO A 133 19.48 -18.45 12.00
C PRO A 133 18.78 -17.16 11.55
N THR A 134 18.22 -16.42 12.50
CA THR A 134 17.69 -15.08 12.25
C THR A 134 18.86 -14.12 11.98
N TYR A 135 19.09 -13.80 10.71
CA TYR A 135 20.06 -12.80 10.25
C TYR A 135 19.52 -11.38 10.51
N ASN A 136 19.72 -10.88 11.73
CA ASN A 136 19.40 -9.49 12.10
C ASN A 136 20.65 -8.62 12.26
N ASN A 137 21.85 -9.19 12.08
CA ASN A 137 23.11 -8.49 12.23
C ASN A 137 23.81 -8.42 10.86
N PHE A 138 23.68 -7.28 10.20
CA PHE A 138 24.36 -7.00 8.95
C PHE A 138 25.66 -6.24 9.24
N ALA A 139 26.71 -6.51 8.46
CA ALA A 139 27.91 -5.70 8.49
C ALA A 139 27.53 -4.25 8.12
N PRO A 140 27.86 -3.24 8.95
CA PRO A 140 27.58 -1.85 8.60
C PRO A 140 28.38 -1.48 7.36
N LEU A 141 27.74 -0.80 6.41
CA LEU A 141 28.42 -0.25 5.25
C LEU A 141 29.40 0.81 5.75
N LEU A 142 30.70 0.51 5.66
CA LEU A 142 31.77 1.46 6.00
C LEU A 142 31.92 2.56 4.95
N GLU A 143 31.16 2.46 3.86
CA GLU A 143 31.35 3.24 2.65
C GLU A 143 30.15 4.14 2.37
N THR A 144 30.42 5.35 1.88
CA THR A 144 29.35 6.32 1.57
C THR A 144 28.65 5.95 0.26
N HIS A 145 27.36 6.31 0.13
CA HIS A 145 26.54 6.04 -1.05
C HIS A 145 27.21 6.51 -2.36
N THR A 146 27.87 7.68 -2.34
CA THR A 146 28.60 8.22 -3.49
C THR A 146 29.77 7.34 -3.91
N ARG A 147 30.53 6.79 -2.96
CA ARG A 147 31.68 5.92 -3.24
C ARG A 147 31.23 4.56 -3.78
N ILE A 148 30.12 4.03 -3.28
CA ILE A 148 29.49 2.80 -3.81
C ILE A 148 29.05 3.01 -5.27
N LEU A 149 28.36 4.12 -5.57
CA LEU A 149 27.91 4.45 -6.92
C LEU A 149 29.07 4.60 -7.93
N VAL A 150 30.18 5.18 -7.51
CA VAL A 150 31.35 5.36 -8.37
C VAL A 150 31.99 4.02 -8.73
N VAL A 151 32.06 3.08 -7.79
CA VAL A 151 32.61 1.72 -8.03
C VAL A 151 31.72 0.90 -8.96
N GLU A 152 30.42 1.17 -9.01
CA GLU A 152 29.47 0.45 -9.86
C GLU A 152 29.36 1.03 -11.27
N LYS A 153 29.74 2.30 -11.48
CA LYS A 153 29.68 2.96 -12.78
C LYS A 153 30.57 2.35 -13.86
N ASP A 154 31.69 1.72 -13.47
CA ASP A 154 32.66 1.13 -14.40
C ASP A 154 32.46 -0.39 -14.59
N LYS A 155 31.37 -0.96 -14.07
CA LYS A 155 31.07 -2.39 -14.22
C LYS A 155 30.26 -2.65 -15.48
N VAL A 156 30.66 -3.71 -16.22
CA VAL A 156 29.96 -4.20 -17.41
C VAL A 156 28.48 -4.45 -17.08
N PRO A 157 27.51 -4.09 -17.97
CA PRO A 157 26.10 -4.32 -17.73
C PRO A 157 25.81 -5.78 -17.36
N ILE A 158 25.12 -5.99 -16.24
CA ILE A 158 24.66 -7.31 -15.81
C ILE A 158 23.70 -7.82 -16.89
N GLN A 159 24.14 -8.82 -17.66
CA GLN A 159 23.26 -9.53 -18.58
C GLN A 159 22.51 -10.62 -17.83
N TRP A 160 21.19 -10.50 -17.79
CA TRP A 160 20.32 -11.54 -17.24
C TRP A 160 20.11 -12.64 -18.29
N PRO A 161 20.08 -13.92 -17.89
CA PRO A 161 19.83 -15.02 -18.81
C PRO A 161 18.45 -14.85 -19.45
N THR A 162 18.41 -15.01 -20.77
CA THR A 162 17.17 -14.93 -21.55
C THR A 162 16.25 -16.08 -21.16
N LEU A 163 15.00 -15.78 -20.84
CA LEU A 163 13.99 -16.80 -20.57
C LEU A 163 13.72 -17.54 -21.89
N LEU A 164 14.08 -18.82 -21.93
CA LEU A 164 13.68 -19.73 -23.00
C LEU A 164 12.17 -19.93 -22.88
N ILE A 165 11.44 -19.52 -23.91
CA ILE A 165 10.00 -19.74 -24.08
C ILE A 165 9.80 -21.17 -24.61
#